data_AF-A0AAP8N515-F1
#
_entry.id   AF-A0AAP8N515-F1
#
_cell.length_a   1.000
_cell.length_b   1.000
_cell.length_c   1.000
_cell.angle_alpha   90.00
_cell.angle_beta   90.00
_cell.angle_gamma   90.00
#
_symmetry.space_group_name_H-M   'P 1'
#
loop_
_entity.id
_entity.type
_entity.pdbx_description
1 polymer ?
#
loop_
_entity_poly.entity_id
_entity_poly.type
_entity_poly.pdbx_seq_one_letter_code
_entity_poly.pdbx_strand_id
1 'polypeptide(L)' 'YDVLYLPGMDHAGIATQAKVEGKLREEGLTRYDLGREKFLEKAWEWKEEYASHIRSQWEKIGLGLDYSRERFTLDEGLS' A
#
# COMPACT_ATOMS: atom_id res chain seq x y z
N TYR A 1 -12.78 25.44 15.83
CA TYR A 1 -12.55 24.11 16.43
C TYR A 1 -11.15 23.68 16.06
N ASP A 2 -10.47 22.97 16.95
CA ASP A 2 -9.21 22.30 16.61
C ASP A 2 -9.53 20.94 16.00
N VAL A 3 -9.01 20.67 14.81
CA VAL A 3 -9.31 19.46 14.04
C VAL A 3 -8.01 18.72 13.75
N LEU A 4 -7.98 17.43 14.06
CA LEU A 4 -6.90 16.52 13.70
C LEU A 4 -7.43 15.51 12.67
N TYR A 5 -6.85 15.51 11.47
CA TYR A 5 -7.20 14.57 10.41
C TYR A 5 -5.99 13.73 10.02
N LEU A 6 -6.01 12.45 10.41
CA LEU A 6 -4.91 11.52 10.22
C LEU A 6 -5.10 10.69 8.95
N PRO A 7 -4.11 10.66 8.05
CA PRO A 7 -4.11 9.73 6.92
C PRO A 7 -3.75 8.32 7.37
N GLY A 8 -4.37 7.32 6.74
CA GLY A 8 -4.02 5.92 6.96
C GLY A 8 -4.36 5.04 5.76
N MET A 9 -3.63 3.93 5.61
CA MET A 9 -3.81 2.97 4.54
C MET A 9 -3.93 1.55 5.09
N ASP A 10 -4.80 0.75 4.48
CA ASP A 10 -4.95 -0.67 4.79
C ASP A 10 -4.14 -1.53 3.81
N HIS A 11 -3.48 -2.54 4.34
CA HIS A 11 -2.74 -3.55 3.57
C HIS A 11 -3.63 -4.47 2.74
N ALA A 12 -4.92 -4.60 3.10
CA ALA A 12 -5.93 -5.32 2.35
C ALA A 12 -5.45 -6.69 1.85
N GLY A 13 -4.96 -7.55 2.75
CA GLY A 13 -4.14 -8.74 2.45
C GLY A 13 -4.55 -9.54 1.20
N ILE A 14 -5.80 -10.01 1.11
CA ILE A 14 -6.28 -10.81 -0.04
C ILE A 14 -6.36 -9.97 -1.33
N ALA A 15 -6.82 -8.71 -1.23
CA ALA A 15 -6.98 -7.83 -2.38
C ALA A 15 -5.62 -7.43 -2.97
N THR A 16 -4.67 -7.06 -2.11
CA THR A 16 -3.29 -6.74 -2.50
C THR A 16 -2.62 -7.96 -3.13
N GLN A 17 -2.76 -9.15 -2.52
CA GLN A 17 -2.22 -10.37 -3.09
C GLN A 17 -2.78 -10.65 -4.50
N ALA A 18 -4.09 -10.53 -4.70
CA ALA A 18 -4.71 -10.76 -6.00
C ALA A 18 -4.20 -9.77 -7.07
N LYS A 19 -3.93 -8.51 -6.69
CA LYS A 19 -3.36 -7.50 -7.60
C LYS A 19 -1.90 -7.78 -7.95
N VAL A 20 -1.07 -8.11 -6.96
CA VAL A 20 0.34 -8.49 -7.18
C VAL A 20 0.43 -9.74 -8.04
N GLU A 21 -0.36 -10.78 -7.75
CA GLU A 21 -0.44 -11.99 -8.59
C GLU A 21 -0.91 -11.67 -10.02
N GLY A 22 -1.80 -10.69 -10.20
CA GLY A 22 -2.21 -10.21 -11.52
C GLY A 22 -1.04 -9.61 -12.31
N LYS A 23 -0.26 -8.71 -11.71
CA LYS A 23 0.91 -8.09 -12.34
C LYS A 23 1.99 -9.13 -12.67
N LEU A 24 2.22 -10.09 -11.78
CA LEU A 24 3.15 -11.19 -12.02
C LEU A 24 2.74 -12.04 -13.24
N ARG A 25 1.44 -12.29 -13.42
CA ARG A 25 0.95 -13.01 -14.61
C ARG A 25 1.20 -12.25 -15.90
N GLU A 26 1.14 -10.92 -15.88
CA GLU A 26 1.50 -10.08 -17.05
C GLU A 26 2.99 -10.23 -17.40
N GLU A 27 3.83 -10.44 -16.39
CA GLU A 27 5.27 -10.74 -16.53
C GLU A 27 5.56 -12.23 -16.82
N GLY A 28 4.52 -13.07 -16.92
CA GLY A 28 4.65 -14.51 -17.16
C GLY A 28 5.15 -15.32 -15.96
N LEU A 29 5.11 -14.72 -14.75
CA LEU A 29 5.55 -15.32 -13.51
C LEU A 29 4.37 -15.68 -12.61
N THR A 30 4.59 -16.63 -11.69
CA THR A 30 3.68 -16.95 -10.60
C THR A 30 4.33 -16.68 -9.25
N ARG A 31 3.51 -16.55 -8.20
CA ARG A 31 4.03 -16.43 -6.83
C ARG A 31 4.88 -17.62 -6.39
N TYR A 32 4.66 -18.80 -6.99
CA TYR A 32 5.40 -20.02 -6.67
C TYR A 32 6.81 -19.98 -7.26
N ASP A 33 7.00 -19.28 -8.38
CA ASP A 33 8.31 -19.10 -9.01
C ASP A 33 9.22 -18.16 -8.21
N LEU A 34 8.62 -17.21 -7.49
CA LEU A 34 9.32 -16.19 -6.70
C LEU A 34 9.67 -16.66 -5.28
N GLY A 35 8.83 -17.51 -4.69
CA GLY A 35 8.90 -17.83 -3.27
C GLY A 35 8.41 -16.68 -2.38
N ARG A 36 8.37 -16.92 -1.07
CA ARG A 36 7.73 -16.02 -0.09
C ARG A 36 8.43 -14.66 0.02
N GLU A 37 9.75 -14.64 0.14
CA GLU A 37 10.50 -13.40 0.40
C GLU A 37 10.38 -12.42 -0.76
N LYS A 38 10.66 -12.86 -1.99
CA LYS A 38 10.51 -12.03 -3.19
C LYS A 38 9.07 -11.60 -3.44
N PHE A 39 8.09 -12.45 -3.11
CA PHE A 39 6.69 -12.05 -3.20
C PHE A 39 6.36 -10.91 -2.22
N LEU A 40 6.88 -10.97 -0.99
CA LEU A 40 6.70 -9.90 0.00
C LEU A 40 7.38 -8.60 -0.44
N GLU A 41 8.58 -8.67 -1.02
CA GLU A 41 9.25 -7.51 -1.62
C GLU A 41 8.36 -6.86 -2.69
N LYS A 42 7.80 -7.66 -3.61
CA LYS A 42 6.88 -7.18 -4.64
C LYS A 42 5.60 -6.56 -4.07
N ALA A 43 5.06 -7.12 -2.99
CA ALA A 43 3.91 -6.55 -2.31
C ALA A 43 4.23 -5.19 -1.65
N TRP A 44 5.42 -5.02 -1.09
CA TRP A 44 5.89 -3.74 -0.54
C TRP A 44 6.15 -2.70 -1.64
N GLU A 45 6.80 -3.08 -2.74
CA GLU A 45 6.97 -2.21 -3.92
C GLU A 45 5.62 -1.70 -4.42
N TRP A 46 4.64 -2.59 -4.53
CA TRP A 46 3.28 -2.24 -4.92
C TRP A 46 2.61 -1.28 -3.93
N LYS A 47 2.78 -1.50 -2.62
CA LYS A 47 2.25 -0.61 -1.60
C LYS A 47 2.82 0.80 -1.73
N GLU A 48 4.13 0.94 -1.96
CA GLU A 48 4.76 2.26 -2.11
C GLU A 48 4.27 2.99 -3.37
N GLU A 49 4.15 2.27 -4.49
CA GLU A 49 3.58 2.81 -5.74
C GLU A 49 2.15 3.34 -5.50
N TYR A 50 1.27 2.53 -4.91
CA TYR A 50 -0.12 2.92 -4.66
C TYR A 50 -0.27 4.00 -3.58
N ALA A 51 0.56 3.97 -2.54
CA ALA A 51 0.57 5.02 -1.53
C ALA A 51 0.88 6.38 -2.16
N SER A 52 1.85 6.44 -3.07
CA SER A 52 2.16 7.67 -3.80
C SER A 52 0.98 8.16 -4.64
N HIS A 53 0.29 7.27 -5.35
CA HIS A 53 -0.90 7.60 -6.13
C HIS A 53 -2.03 8.13 -5.25
N ILE A 54 -2.35 7.46 -4.15
CA ILE A 54 -3.40 7.87 -3.21
C ILE A 54 -3.09 9.26 -2.63
N ARG A 55 -1.85 9.50 -2.20
CA ARG A 55 -1.43 10.82 -1.69
C ARG A 55 -1.59 11.91 -2.74
N SER A 56 -1.22 11.65 -4.00
CA SER A 56 -1.40 12.62 -5.10
C SER A 56 -2.89 12.94 -5.35
N GLN A 57 -3.77 11.95 -5.19
CA GLN A 57 -5.21 12.13 -5.30
C GLN A 57 -5.75 12.99 -4.16
N TRP A 58 -5.31 12.72 -2.91
CA TRP A 58 -5.67 13.52 -1.73
C TRP A 58 -5.21 14.97 -1.85
N GLU A 59 -3.99 15.20 -2.34
CA GLU A 59 -3.47 16.54 -2.61
C GLU A 59 -4.33 17.27 -3.65
N LYS A 60 -4.66 16.59 -4.75
CA LYS A 60 -5.45 17.17 -5.85
C LYS A 60 -6.85 17.62 -5.42
N ILE A 61 -7.46 16.95 -4.44
CA ILE A 61 -8.78 17.32 -3.91
C ILE A 61 -8.69 18.23 -2.68
N GLY A 62 -7.48 18.59 -2.24
CA GLY A 62 -7.25 19.57 -1.17
C GLY A 62 -7.44 19.04 0.25
N LEU A 63 -7.13 17.76 0.52
CA LEU A 63 -7.20 17.24 1.89
C LEU A 63 -6.04 17.77 2.75
N GLY A 64 -6.37 18.44 3.86
CA GLY A 64 -5.42 18.90 4.88
C GLY A 64 -5.08 17.81 5.90
N LEU A 65 -4.24 16.85 5.51
CA LEU A 65 -3.87 15.67 6.29
C LEU A 65 -2.52 15.84 7.01
N ASP A 66 -2.38 15.29 8.21
CA ASP A 66 -1.10 15.24 8.93
C ASP A 66 -0.26 14.02 8.52
N TYR A 67 0.54 14.17 7.46
CA TYR A 67 1.43 13.13 6.96
C TYR A 67 2.55 12.74 7.94
N SER A 68 2.87 13.56 8.95
CA SER A 68 3.88 13.19 9.96
C SER A 68 3.43 12.03 10.86
N ARG A 69 2.13 11.75 10.83
CA ARG A 69 1.46 10.69 11.62
C ARG A 69 0.73 9.68 10.74
N GLU A 70 1.07 9.62 9.45
CA GLU A 70 0.49 8.63 8.55
C GLU A 70 0.78 7.22 9.04
N ARG A 71 -0.21 6.33 8.93
CA ARG A 71 -0.10 4.94 9.35
C ARG A 71 -0.50 3.96 8.26
N PHE A 72 0.17 2.82 8.25
CA PHE A 72 -0.19 1.64 7.48
C PHE A 72 -0.46 0.48 8.43
N THR A 73 -1.44 -0.37 8.12
CA THR A 73 -1.85 -1.47 9.02
C THR A 73 -0.76 -2.52 9.30
N LEU A 74 0.32 -2.57 8.50
CA LEU A 74 1.49 -3.41 8.75
C LEU A 74 2.69 -2.64 9.34
N ASP A 75 2.51 -1.37 9.72
CA ASP A 75 3.56 -0.66 10.45
C ASP A 75 3.81 -1.32 11.80
N GLU A 76 5.05 -1.21 12.29
CA GLU A 76 5.42 -1.68 13.61
C GLU A 76 4.50 -1.06 14.68
N GLY A 77 3.88 -1.91 15.50
CA GLY A 77 2.93 -1.51 16.55
C GLY A 77 1.46 -1.47 16.13
N LEU A 78 1.13 -1.89 14.90
CA LEU A 78 -0.24 -2.10 14.41
C LEU A 78 -0.42 -3.57 13.96
N SER A 79 -1.62 -4.14 14.11
CA SER A 79 -1.94 -5.52 13.70
C SER A 79 -3.38 -5.68 13.22
#